data_AF-A0A9D2NZP5-F1
#
_entry.id   AF-A0A9D2NZP5-F1
#
_cell.length_a   1.000
_cell.length_b   1.000
_cell.length_c   1.000
_cell.angle_alpha   90.00
_cell.angle_beta   90.00
_cell.angle_gamma   90.00
#
_symmetry.space_group_name_H-M   'P 1'
#
loop_
_entity.id
_entity.type
_entity.pdbx_description
1 polymer ?
#
loop_
_entity_poly.entity_id
_entity_poly.type
_entity_poly.pdbx_seq_one_letter_code
_entity_poly.pdbx_strand_id
1 'polypeptide(L)'
;DAVKAAPFTVTGVKRQDKTRSPAPPFITSTLQQEASRKLNMTPRRTMAVAQQLYEGVDIQGEGTVGLITYMRTDSLRLSEEALAAAKEMIVSRYGKDYYPEKTRRFKTKSGAQDAHEAIRPSDVRLTPEDIKKDLTTEQYRLYKLIWSRFLACQMANAVFDSVSIEVESAGCRFRATHSALKFSGFTAVYVEGKDEEEEVRQSPLPDLREGEPLELTGTKPEQHFTQPPSRYTEASLIKALEEKGIGRPSTYAPTISTILDREYVVKEGKNLRPTPLGEVVTGLMKDKFPDIVDTTFTAKMEERLDEVEEGKENWKDLLNGFYGDFEKELQQAEQDLDGERIKVPDEVSDVICPKCGRNLVYKSGRFGRFLACPGWPECDHTQPIVVEMPGKCPKCGGKILKKSSKRGFAYYGCENNTNKDESKRCDFMTWDVPVKETCPECGWTMFKKSGRGFKKPFCINPDCPNFTPEEKRGGYKKKAKTEGAEAAPAEEAEAKAAPAKKTAAAKASTAKTAAAKKATGTKKAAAKKPAAAKKTTGAKKTTAGKKKAEE
;
A
#
# COMPACT_ATOMS: atom_id res chain seq x y z
N ASP A 1 -37.70 27.36 8.14
CA ASP A 1 -38.98 27.53 8.87
C ASP A 1 -40.22 27.09 8.11
N ALA A 2 -40.32 27.31 6.79
CA ALA A 2 -41.51 27.02 5.98
C ALA A 2 -42.20 25.64 6.21
N VAL A 3 -41.42 24.58 6.50
CA VAL A 3 -41.95 23.23 6.72
C VAL A 3 -42.45 22.95 8.16
N LYS A 4 -42.28 23.86 9.12
CA LYS A 4 -42.61 23.60 10.55
C LYS A 4 -44.10 23.38 10.83
N ALA A 5 -44.97 23.91 9.99
CA ALA A 5 -46.43 23.83 10.12
C ALA A 5 -47.12 23.34 8.83
N ALA A 6 -46.34 22.83 7.87
CA ALA A 6 -46.85 22.29 6.63
C ALA A 6 -46.99 20.76 6.73
N PRO A 7 -48.02 20.14 6.11
CA PRO A 7 -48.10 18.69 6.04
C PRO A 7 -46.91 18.14 5.24
N PHE A 8 -46.46 16.95 5.60
CA PHE A 8 -45.53 16.16 4.80
C PHE A 8 -46.33 15.02 4.17
N THR A 9 -46.15 14.80 2.86
CA THR A 9 -46.83 13.73 2.13
C THR A 9 -45.82 12.93 1.33
N VAL A 10 -45.92 11.61 1.40
CA VAL A 10 -45.10 10.71 0.57
C VAL A 10 -45.53 10.86 -0.89
N THR A 11 -44.63 11.36 -1.74
CA THR A 11 -44.90 11.57 -3.17
C THR A 11 -44.42 10.42 -4.05
N GLY A 12 -43.57 9.52 -3.53
CA GLY A 12 -43.07 8.39 -4.29
C GLY A 12 -42.40 7.34 -3.42
N VAL A 13 -42.70 6.06 -3.66
CA VAL A 13 -42.04 4.92 -2.97
C VAL A 13 -41.47 3.96 -4.00
N LYS A 14 -40.17 4.04 -4.25
CA LYS A 14 -39.47 3.16 -5.19
C LYS A 14 -38.75 2.02 -4.46
N ARG A 15 -39.19 0.79 -4.70
CA ARG A 15 -38.50 -0.44 -4.29
C ARG A 15 -37.88 -1.11 -5.51
N GLN A 16 -36.63 -1.55 -5.42
CA GLN A 16 -35.93 -2.23 -6.50
C GLN A 16 -34.81 -3.12 -5.97
N ASP A 17 -34.66 -4.31 -6.55
CA ASP A 17 -33.50 -5.16 -6.32
C ASP A 17 -32.27 -4.54 -6.99
N LYS A 18 -31.37 -3.97 -6.20
CA LYS A 18 -30.09 -3.42 -6.67
C LYS A 18 -29.03 -4.52 -6.62
N THR A 19 -28.55 -4.94 -7.79
CA THR A 19 -27.45 -5.90 -7.86
C THR A 19 -26.09 -5.21 -7.78
N ARG A 20 -25.12 -5.88 -7.16
CA ARG A 20 -23.70 -5.49 -7.14
C ARG A 20 -22.88 -6.66 -7.66
N SER A 21 -22.05 -6.43 -8.67
CA SER A 21 -21.13 -7.45 -9.17
C SER A 21 -19.83 -7.52 -8.37
N PRO A 22 -19.19 -8.69 -8.30
CA PRO A 22 -17.84 -8.80 -7.79
C PRO A 22 -16.86 -8.02 -8.67
N ALA A 23 -15.79 -7.55 -8.05
CA ALA A 23 -14.69 -6.93 -8.77
C ALA A 23 -13.74 -8.00 -9.38
N PRO A 24 -12.97 -7.66 -10.43
CA PRO A 24 -12.11 -8.62 -11.16
C PRO A 24 -11.04 -9.29 -10.28
N PRO A 25 -10.39 -10.40 -10.72
CA PRO A 25 -9.23 -10.96 -10.04
C PRO A 25 -8.10 -9.93 -9.94
N PHE A 26 -7.10 -10.19 -9.08
CA PHE A 26 -6.04 -9.21 -8.87
C PHE A 26 -5.09 -9.10 -10.05
N ILE A 27 -4.69 -7.86 -10.32
CA ILE A 27 -3.47 -7.50 -11.04
C ILE A 27 -2.56 -6.76 -10.07
N THR A 28 -1.34 -6.45 -10.49
CA THR A 28 -0.29 -5.89 -9.61
C THR A 28 -0.73 -4.59 -8.95
N SER A 29 -1.34 -3.70 -9.72
CA SER A 29 -1.88 -2.41 -9.26
C SER A 29 -2.99 -2.60 -8.21
N THR A 30 -4.01 -3.40 -8.52
CA THR A 30 -5.17 -3.63 -7.63
C THR A 30 -4.79 -4.42 -6.37
N LEU A 31 -3.82 -5.33 -6.45
CA LEU A 31 -3.25 -6.03 -5.29
C LEU A 31 -2.54 -5.04 -4.36
N GLN A 32 -1.67 -4.17 -4.90
CA GLN A 32 -0.97 -3.16 -4.10
C GLN A 32 -1.96 -2.16 -3.45
N GLN A 33 -3.01 -1.76 -4.18
CA GLN A 33 -4.09 -0.91 -3.65
C GLN A 33 -4.82 -1.58 -2.47
N GLU A 34 -5.35 -2.79 -2.65
CA GLU A 34 -6.15 -3.46 -1.62
C GLU A 34 -5.29 -3.92 -0.42
N ALA A 35 -4.03 -4.30 -0.65
CA ALA A 35 -3.08 -4.60 0.44
C ALA A 35 -2.76 -3.34 1.27
N SER A 36 -2.62 -2.17 0.64
CA SER A 36 -2.45 -0.90 1.34
C SER A 36 -3.72 -0.52 2.14
N ARG A 37 -4.91 -0.59 1.53
CA ARG A 37 -6.19 -0.28 2.19
C ARG A 37 -6.49 -1.21 3.39
N LYS A 38 -6.47 -2.52 3.16
CA LYS A 38 -6.94 -3.54 4.11
C LYS A 38 -5.86 -4.05 5.06
N LEU A 39 -4.63 -4.22 4.56
CA LEU A 39 -3.53 -4.80 5.34
C LEU A 39 -2.61 -3.71 5.92
N ASN A 40 -2.60 -2.50 5.33
CA ASN A 40 -1.63 -1.42 5.57
C ASN A 40 -0.20 -1.82 5.17
N MET A 41 -0.09 -2.64 4.12
CA MET A 41 1.19 -3.01 3.52
C MET A 41 1.56 -1.98 2.46
N THR A 42 2.76 -1.40 2.59
CA THR A 42 3.36 -0.55 1.54
C THR A 42 3.55 -1.37 0.26
N PRO A 43 3.46 -0.78 -0.95
CA PRO A 43 3.66 -1.49 -2.23
C PRO A 43 4.92 -2.37 -2.24
N ARG A 44 6.06 -1.84 -1.78
CA ARG A 44 7.33 -2.59 -1.65
C ARG A 44 7.21 -3.84 -0.77
N ARG A 45 6.50 -3.77 0.36
CA ARG A 45 6.28 -4.92 1.25
C ARG A 45 5.28 -5.91 0.66
N THR A 46 4.21 -5.43 0.03
CA THR A 46 3.25 -6.28 -0.70
C THR A 46 3.97 -7.12 -1.75
N MET A 47 4.81 -6.49 -2.58
CA MET A 47 5.58 -7.20 -3.62
C MET A 47 6.60 -8.17 -3.04
N ALA A 48 7.29 -7.82 -1.95
CA ALA A 48 8.24 -8.73 -1.31
C ALA A 48 7.57 -9.98 -0.71
N VAL A 49 6.36 -9.85 -0.15
CA VAL A 49 5.60 -11.00 0.38
C VAL A 49 4.96 -11.81 -0.76
N ALA A 50 4.48 -11.15 -1.82
CA ALA A 50 3.97 -11.83 -3.01
C ALA A 50 5.07 -12.63 -3.74
N GLN A 51 6.30 -12.11 -3.82
CA GLN A 51 7.46 -12.84 -4.35
C GLN A 51 7.68 -14.15 -3.59
N GLN A 52 7.66 -14.12 -2.25
CA GLN A 52 7.80 -15.33 -1.42
C GLN A 52 6.66 -16.33 -1.64
N LEU A 53 5.41 -15.84 -1.75
CA LEU A 53 4.26 -16.71 -2.04
C LEU A 53 4.32 -17.32 -3.45
N TYR A 54 5.01 -16.69 -4.40
CA TYR A 54 5.22 -17.19 -5.76
C TYR A 54 6.39 -18.18 -5.84
N GLU A 55 7.56 -17.83 -5.27
CA GLU A 55 8.77 -18.65 -5.27
C GLU A 55 8.61 -19.95 -4.48
N GLY A 56 7.87 -19.90 -3.38
CA GLY A 56 7.51 -21.06 -2.59
C GLY A 56 7.60 -20.83 -1.09
N VAL A 57 6.75 -21.54 -0.35
CA VAL A 57 6.77 -21.63 1.11
C VAL A 57 6.58 -23.09 1.51
N ASP A 58 7.21 -23.51 2.61
CA ASP A 58 7.12 -24.88 3.10
C ASP A 58 5.76 -25.11 3.78
N ILE A 59 4.92 -25.93 3.15
CA ILE A 59 3.60 -26.33 3.65
C ILE A 59 3.67 -27.74 4.23
N GLN A 60 3.10 -27.94 5.42
CA GLN A 60 3.21 -29.21 6.13
C GLN A 60 2.43 -30.31 5.40
N GLY A 61 3.18 -31.25 4.79
CA GLY A 61 2.63 -32.40 4.04
C GLY A 61 2.79 -32.29 2.53
N GLU A 62 3.02 -31.08 2.01
CA GLU A 62 3.16 -30.79 0.57
C GLU A 62 4.61 -30.42 0.18
N GLY A 63 5.43 -29.98 1.15
CA GLY A 63 6.77 -29.47 0.89
C GLY A 63 6.77 -28.01 0.45
N THR A 64 7.79 -27.58 -0.30
CA THR A 64 7.89 -26.19 -0.79
C THR A 64 6.93 -25.95 -1.96
N VAL A 65 5.86 -25.18 -1.74
CA VAL A 65 4.80 -24.92 -2.73
C VAL A 65 4.72 -23.43 -3.07
N GLY A 66 4.77 -23.11 -4.37
CA GLY A 66 4.37 -21.80 -4.89
C GLY A 66 2.87 -21.64 -4.78
N LEU A 67 2.40 -20.77 -3.87
CA LEU A 67 1.00 -20.60 -3.50
C LEU A 67 0.21 -19.68 -4.43
N ILE A 68 0.87 -18.80 -5.18
CA ILE A 68 0.20 -17.86 -6.10
C ILE A 68 0.84 -17.85 -7.49
N THR A 69 0.08 -17.39 -8.48
CA THR A 69 0.60 -17.05 -9.81
C THR A 69 1.50 -15.81 -9.77
N TYR A 70 2.24 -15.57 -10.87
CA TYR A 70 3.22 -14.49 -10.95
C TYR A 70 2.62 -13.11 -10.66
N MET A 71 3.22 -12.41 -9.69
CA MET A 71 2.65 -11.20 -9.09
C MET A 71 2.94 -9.89 -9.84
N ARG A 72 3.65 -9.94 -10.98
CA ARG A 72 3.86 -8.79 -11.88
C ARG A 72 3.11 -9.06 -13.18
N THR A 73 1.84 -8.71 -13.16
CA THR A 73 0.86 -8.93 -14.23
C THR A 73 -0.12 -7.75 -14.27
N ASP A 74 -0.55 -7.40 -15.47
CA ASP A 74 -1.66 -6.51 -15.81
C ASP A 74 -2.86 -7.29 -16.40
N SER A 75 -2.72 -8.61 -16.59
CA SER A 75 -3.75 -9.49 -17.15
C SER A 75 -4.84 -9.83 -16.15
N LEU A 76 -6.09 -9.77 -16.61
CA LEU A 76 -7.26 -10.28 -15.86
C LEU A 76 -7.62 -11.72 -16.24
N ARG A 77 -6.80 -12.37 -17.08
CA ARG A 77 -7.03 -13.72 -17.60
C ARG A 77 -6.87 -14.78 -16.52
N LEU A 78 -7.72 -15.81 -16.58
CA LEU A 78 -7.71 -16.99 -15.71
C LEU A 78 -7.74 -18.23 -16.62
N SER A 79 -6.96 -19.27 -16.30
CA SER A 79 -7.03 -20.54 -17.03
C SER A 79 -8.39 -21.25 -16.85
N GLU A 80 -8.79 -22.07 -17.82
CA GLU A 80 -10.02 -22.88 -17.70
C GLU A 80 -9.97 -23.83 -16.49
N GLU A 81 -8.79 -24.35 -16.15
CA GLU A 81 -8.55 -25.16 -14.96
C GLU A 81 -8.84 -24.36 -13.67
N ALA A 82 -8.33 -23.14 -13.56
CA ALA A 82 -8.61 -22.27 -12.41
C ALA A 82 -10.09 -21.89 -12.32
N LEU A 83 -10.76 -21.66 -13.46
CA LEU A 83 -12.20 -21.39 -13.51
C LEU A 83 -13.04 -22.61 -13.07
N ALA A 84 -12.64 -23.83 -13.46
CA ALA A 84 -13.26 -25.07 -13.05
C ALA A 84 -13.08 -25.32 -11.54
N ALA A 85 -11.85 -25.20 -11.03
CA ALA A 85 -11.55 -25.36 -9.61
C ALA A 85 -12.28 -24.32 -8.74
N ALA A 86 -12.37 -23.06 -9.19
CA ALA A 86 -13.15 -22.04 -8.51
C ALA A 86 -14.66 -22.38 -8.47
N LYS A 87 -15.22 -22.90 -9.58
CA LYS A 87 -16.61 -23.36 -9.62
C LYS A 87 -16.87 -24.47 -8.62
N GLU A 88 -16.01 -25.49 -8.59
CA GLU A 88 -16.12 -26.61 -7.65
C GLU A 88 -16.06 -26.14 -6.19
N MET A 89 -15.09 -25.28 -5.86
CA MET A 89 -14.94 -24.68 -4.52
C MET A 89 -16.16 -23.82 -4.12
N ILE A 90 -16.74 -23.04 -5.04
CA ILE A 90 -17.94 -22.24 -4.76
C ILE A 90 -19.14 -23.15 -4.49
N VAL A 91 -19.42 -24.10 -5.40
CA VAL A 91 -20.61 -24.97 -5.31
C VAL A 91 -20.55 -25.89 -4.10
N SER A 92 -19.38 -26.46 -3.78
CA SER A 92 -19.20 -27.35 -2.62
C SER A 92 -19.27 -26.62 -1.27
N ARG A 93 -18.68 -25.42 -1.17
CA ARG A 93 -18.53 -24.69 0.12
C ARG A 93 -19.65 -23.69 0.42
N TYR A 94 -20.25 -23.09 -0.61
CA TYR A 94 -21.29 -22.05 -0.46
C TYR A 94 -22.64 -22.46 -1.06
N GLY A 95 -22.67 -23.48 -1.92
CA GLY A 95 -23.88 -23.94 -2.58
C GLY A 95 -24.05 -23.39 -4.00
N LYS A 96 -24.96 -24.00 -4.77
CA LYS A 96 -25.16 -23.74 -6.20
C LYS A 96 -25.51 -22.28 -6.50
N ASP A 97 -26.33 -21.64 -5.66
CA ASP A 97 -26.84 -20.27 -5.87
C ASP A 97 -25.75 -19.19 -5.77
N TYR A 98 -24.61 -19.52 -5.14
CA TYR A 98 -23.45 -18.64 -5.08
C TYR A 98 -22.58 -18.70 -6.34
N TYR A 99 -22.83 -19.64 -7.26
CA TYR A 99 -22.20 -19.69 -8.57
C TYR A 99 -23.12 -19.05 -9.64
N PRO A 100 -22.63 -18.12 -10.47
CA PRO A 100 -23.45 -17.50 -11.51
C PRO A 100 -23.81 -18.52 -12.61
N GLU A 101 -24.92 -18.30 -13.32
CA GLU A 101 -25.38 -19.17 -14.42
C GLU A 101 -24.31 -19.43 -15.49
N LYS A 102 -23.42 -18.46 -15.70
CA LYS A 102 -22.29 -18.51 -16.64
C LYS A 102 -21.01 -18.06 -15.95
N THR A 103 -19.92 -18.78 -16.19
CA THR A 103 -18.56 -18.45 -15.74
C THR A 103 -18.20 -17.00 -16.06
N ARG A 104 -17.64 -16.26 -15.12
CA ARG A 104 -17.27 -14.86 -15.34
C ARG A 104 -15.92 -14.77 -16.04
N ARG A 105 -15.91 -14.07 -17.18
CA ARG A 105 -14.69 -13.76 -17.92
C ARG A 105 -14.48 -12.25 -17.89
N PHE A 106 -13.29 -11.84 -17.48
CA PHE A 106 -12.88 -10.44 -17.43
C PHE A 106 -11.96 -10.16 -18.62
N LYS A 107 -12.18 -9.05 -19.32
CA LYS A 107 -11.31 -8.62 -20.41
C LYS A 107 -10.17 -7.78 -19.85
N THR A 108 -8.93 -8.12 -20.20
CA THR A 108 -7.77 -7.25 -19.99
C THR A 108 -7.94 -5.95 -20.80
N LYS A 109 -7.31 -4.85 -20.36
CA LYS A 109 -7.27 -3.58 -21.14
C LYS A 109 -6.49 -3.77 -22.45
N SER A 110 -6.77 -2.92 -23.44
CA SER A 110 -5.90 -2.77 -24.62
C SER A 110 -4.53 -2.24 -24.20
N GLY A 111 -3.46 -2.73 -24.81
CA GLY A 111 -2.08 -2.34 -24.47
C GLY A 111 -1.51 -2.99 -23.19
N ALA A 112 -2.18 -3.99 -22.62
CA ALA A 112 -1.61 -4.82 -21.57
C ALA A 112 -0.65 -5.87 -22.16
N GLN A 113 0.41 -6.20 -21.43
CA GLN A 113 1.43 -7.14 -21.88
C GLN A 113 0.90 -8.60 -21.97
N ASP A 114 -0.20 -8.93 -21.27
CA ASP A 114 -1.12 -10.10 -21.35
C ASP A 114 -0.52 -11.54 -21.50
N ALA A 115 0.80 -11.69 -21.49
CA ALA A 115 1.54 -12.96 -21.51
C ALA A 115 1.41 -13.77 -20.20
N HIS A 116 0.71 -13.23 -19.21
CA HIS A 116 0.55 -13.78 -17.87
C HIS A 116 -0.92 -14.06 -17.55
N GLU A 117 -1.19 -14.67 -16.40
CA GLU A 117 -2.52 -14.73 -15.79
C GLU A 117 -2.65 -13.65 -14.72
N ALA A 118 -3.88 -13.44 -14.23
CA ALA A 118 -4.15 -12.67 -13.04
C ALA A 118 -3.49 -13.30 -11.79
N ILE A 119 -3.31 -12.50 -10.74
CA ILE A 119 -2.79 -12.95 -9.44
C ILE A 119 -3.90 -13.70 -8.70
N ARG A 120 -3.72 -15.02 -8.58
CA ARG A 120 -4.65 -15.97 -7.97
C ARG A 120 -3.87 -17.04 -7.17
N PRO A 121 -4.53 -17.84 -6.32
CA PRO A 121 -3.94 -19.07 -5.83
C PRO A 121 -3.51 -19.99 -6.99
N SER A 122 -2.39 -20.69 -6.82
CA SER A 122 -1.98 -21.80 -7.70
C SER A 122 -2.99 -22.94 -7.61
N ASP A 123 -3.27 -23.38 -6.38
CA ASP A 123 -4.38 -24.26 -6.01
C ASP A 123 -5.36 -23.53 -5.08
N VAL A 124 -6.66 -23.59 -5.38
CA VAL A 124 -7.73 -22.99 -4.57
C VAL A 124 -8.12 -23.87 -3.37
N ARG A 125 -7.79 -25.16 -3.40
CA ARG A 125 -8.08 -26.14 -2.34
C ARG A 125 -7.23 -25.93 -1.08
N LEU A 126 -6.05 -25.32 -1.22
CA LEU A 126 -5.20 -24.86 -0.12
C LEU A 126 -5.86 -23.65 0.56
N THR A 127 -6.91 -23.87 1.36
CA THR A 127 -7.66 -22.73 1.90
C THR A 127 -6.81 -21.96 2.92
N PRO A 128 -6.95 -20.63 3.03
CA PRO A 128 -6.10 -19.83 3.91
C PRO A 128 -6.12 -20.32 5.36
N GLU A 129 -7.25 -20.85 5.81
CA GLU A 129 -7.43 -21.37 7.17
C GLU A 129 -6.56 -22.60 7.45
N ASP A 130 -6.38 -23.50 6.48
CA ASP A 130 -5.67 -24.77 6.64
C ASP A 130 -4.15 -24.56 6.70
N ILE A 131 -3.61 -23.77 5.76
CA ILE A 131 -2.18 -23.48 5.65
C ILE A 131 -1.70 -22.35 6.61
N LYS A 132 -2.61 -21.77 7.41
CA LYS A 132 -2.32 -20.61 8.27
C LYS A 132 -1.15 -20.81 9.23
N LYS A 133 -0.96 -22.03 9.72
CA LYS A 133 0.11 -22.43 10.65
C LYS A 133 1.51 -22.40 10.02
N ASP A 134 1.58 -22.62 8.71
CA ASP A 134 2.82 -22.75 7.96
C ASP A 134 3.29 -21.40 7.39
N LEU A 135 2.42 -20.39 7.43
CA LEU A 135 2.67 -19.04 6.92
C LEU A 135 3.02 -18.04 8.03
N THR A 136 3.93 -17.12 7.73
CA THR A 136 4.08 -15.91 8.54
C THR A 136 2.77 -15.10 8.52
N THR A 137 2.56 -14.26 9.55
CA THR A 137 1.33 -13.43 9.66
C THR A 137 1.11 -12.54 8.43
N GLU A 138 2.17 -12.09 7.76
CA GLU A 138 2.05 -11.26 6.56
C GLU A 138 1.74 -12.08 5.31
N GLN A 139 2.39 -13.24 5.13
CA GLN A 139 2.08 -14.20 4.07
C GLN A 139 0.62 -14.68 4.16
N TYR A 140 0.16 -15.12 5.34
CA TYR A 140 -1.25 -15.52 5.55
C TYR A 140 -2.23 -14.41 5.17
N ARG A 141 -1.96 -13.16 5.59
CA ARG A 141 -2.86 -12.03 5.33
C ARG A 141 -2.91 -11.66 3.85
N LEU A 142 -1.78 -11.72 3.14
CA LEU A 142 -1.74 -11.42 1.70
C LEU A 142 -2.32 -12.58 0.88
N TYR A 143 -1.98 -13.82 1.21
CA TYR A 143 -2.56 -15.01 0.58
C TYR A 143 -4.07 -15.07 0.75
N LYS A 144 -4.58 -14.85 1.97
CA LYS A 144 -6.03 -14.77 2.23
C LYS A 144 -6.70 -13.67 1.41
N LEU A 145 -6.07 -12.51 1.25
CA LEU A 145 -6.59 -11.43 0.41
C LEU A 145 -6.72 -11.90 -1.05
N ILE A 146 -5.67 -12.51 -1.60
CA ILE A 146 -5.62 -13.03 -2.98
C ILE A 146 -6.67 -14.14 -3.19
N TRP A 147 -6.69 -15.14 -2.31
CA TRP A 147 -7.64 -16.26 -2.35
C TRP A 147 -9.09 -15.78 -2.30
N SER A 148 -9.43 -14.89 -1.37
CA SER A 148 -10.79 -14.36 -1.24
C SER A 148 -11.20 -13.53 -2.45
N ARG A 149 -10.30 -12.73 -3.04
CA ARG A 149 -10.59 -11.94 -4.25
C ARG A 149 -10.80 -12.84 -5.47
N PHE A 150 -9.94 -13.85 -5.66
CA PHE A 150 -10.05 -14.81 -6.76
C PHE A 150 -11.37 -15.60 -6.69
N LEU A 151 -11.73 -16.14 -5.52
CA LEU A 151 -12.98 -16.89 -5.40
C LEU A 151 -14.19 -15.98 -5.63
N ALA A 152 -14.21 -14.80 -4.98
CA ALA A 152 -15.30 -13.84 -5.13
C ALA A 152 -15.49 -13.34 -6.57
N CYS A 153 -14.42 -13.19 -7.37
CA CYS A 153 -14.54 -12.76 -8.77
C CYS A 153 -15.33 -13.75 -9.65
N GLN A 154 -15.50 -15.01 -9.22
CA GLN A 154 -16.29 -16.04 -9.89
C GLN A 154 -17.66 -16.30 -9.26
N MET A 155 -18.03 -15.58 -8.19
CA MET A 155 -19.31 -15.78 -7.48
C MET A 155 -20.48 -14.97 -8.09
N ALA A 156 -21.69 -15.31 -7.68
CA ALA A 156 -22.93 -14.60 -8.01
C ALA A 156 -22.91 -13.14 -7.51
N ASN A 157 -23.73 -12.28 -8.14
CA ASN A 157 -23.92 -10.90 -7.68
C ASN A 157 -24.47 -10.90 -6.24
N ALA A 158 -24.10 -9.90 -5.44
CA ALA A 158 -24.87 -9.57 -4.25
C ALA A 158 -26.16 -8.85 -4.68
N VAL A 159 -27.26 -9.10 -3.99
CA VAL A 159 -28.56 -8.47 -4.24
C VAL A 159 -28.96 -7.71 -2.97
N PHE A 160 -29.33 -6.45 -3.15
CA PHE A 160 -29.83 -5.60 -2.08
C PHE A 160 -31.26 -5.17 -2.40
N ASP A 161 -32.15 -5.23 -1.41
CA ASP A 161 -33.46 -4.60 -1.51
C ASP A 161 -33.28 -3.11 -1.21
N SER A 162 -33.47 -2.27 -2.24
CA SER A 162 -33.21 -0.83 -2.19
C SER A 162 -34.54 -0.07 -2.20
N VAL A 163 -34.83 0.60 -1.09
CA VAL A 163 -36.02 1.43 -0.90
C VAL A 163 -35.60 2.91 -0.95
N SER A 164 -36.26 3.69 -1.79
CA SER A 164 -36.15 5.15 -1.83
C SER A 164 -37.54 5.76 -1.65
N ILE A 165 -37.67 6.63 -0.66
CA ILE A 165 -38.90 7.33 -0.32
C ILE A 165 -38.68 8.82 -0.60
N GLU A 166 -39.57 9.40 -1.39
CA GLU A 166 -39.62 10.84 -1.63
C GLU A 166 -40.83 11.45 -0.92
N VAL A 167 -40.60 12.58 -0.27
CA VAL A 167 -41.58 13.29 0.56
C VAL A 167 -41.57 14.76 0.16
N GLU A 168 -42.74 15.35 0.01
CA GLU A 168 -42.88 16.78 -0.26
C GLU A 168 -43.55 17.49 0.92
N SER A 169 -43.09 18.70 1.22
CA SER A 169 -43.74 19.62 2.15
C SER A 169 -43.38 21.06 1.79
N ALA A 170 -44.38 21.95 1.70
CA ALA A 170 -44.20 23.36 1.34
C ALA A 170 -43.31 23.61 0.08
N GLY A 171 -43.46 22.77 -0.95
CA GLY A 171 -42.66 22.83 -2.19
C GLY A 171 -41.20 22.37 -2.05
N CYS A 172 -40.78 21.95 -0.86
CA CYS A 172 -39.48 21.34 -0.61
C CYS A 172 -39.57 19.82 -0.75
N ARG A 173 -38.60 19.22 -1.45
CA ARG A 173 -38.49 17.76 -1.62
C ARG A 173 -37.41 17.19 -0.71
N PHE A 174 -37.79 16.14 0.01
CA PHE A 174 -36.94 15.36 0.90
C PHE A 174 -36.83 13.93 0.35
N ARG A 175 -35.67 13.29 0.54
CA ARG A 175 -35.44 11.91 0.12
C ARG A 175 -34.79 11.11 1.24
N ALA A 176 -35.34 9.94 1.53
CA ALA A 176 -34.73 8.93 2.38
C ALA A 176 -34.45 7.67 1.55
N THR A 177 -33.29 7.05 1.77
CA THR A 177 -32.90 5.81 1.10
C THR A 177 -32.42 4.79 2.12
N HIS A 178 -32.74 3.52 1.90
CA HIS A 178 -32.18 2.39 2.63
C HIS A 178 -31.90 1.22 1.67
N SER A 179 -30.94 0.37 2.04
CA SER A 179 -30.49 -0.76 1.22
C SER A 179 -30.19 -1.96 2.12
N ALA A 180 -31.12 -2.91 2.20
CA ALA A 180 -30.97 -4.13 2.98
C ALA A 180 -30.30 -5.24 2.14
N LEU A 181 -29.45 -6.07 2.73
CA LEU A 181 -28.85 -7.20 2.02
C LEU A 181 -29.86 -8.35 1.87
N LYS A 182 -30.28 -8.65 0.64
CA LYS A 182 -31.23 -9.72 0.29
C LYS A 182 -30.52 -11.03 -0.01
N PHE A 183 -29.39 -10.96 -0.72
CA PHE A 183 -28.49 -12.09 -0.99
C PHE A 183 -27.03 -11.62 -0.98
N SER A 184 -26.17 -12.30 -0.24
CA SER A 184 -24.76 -11.93 -0.08
C SER A 184 -23.92 -12.17 -1.33
N GLY A 185 -24.16 -13.24 -2.08
CA GLY A 185 -23.35 -13.61 -3.24
C GLY A 185 -21.85 -13.54 -2.92
N PHE A 186 -21.08 -12.86 -3.77
CA PHE A 186 -19.64 -12.67 -3.57
C PHE A 186 -19.24 -11.98 -2.24
N THR A 187 -20.11 -11.17 -1.62
CA THR A 187 -19.76 -10.43 -0.39
C THR A 187 -19.65 -11.33 0.83
N ALA A 188 -20.09 -12.59 0.74
CA ALA A 188 -19.82 -13.62 1.75
C ALA A 188 -18.31 -13.93 1.88
N VAL A 189 -17.52 -13.68 0.83
CA VAL A 189 -16.09 -13.99 0.78
C VAL A 189 -15.23 -12.72 0.70
N TYR A 190 -15.64 -11.73 -0.08
CA TYR A 190 -14.85 -10.53 -0.31
C TYR A 190 -15.70 -9.27 -0.55
N VAL A 191 -15.29 -8.15 0.04
CA VAL A 191 -15.78 -6.81 -0.31
C VAL A 191 -14.57 -5.91 -0.52
N GLU A 192 -14.53 -5.16 -1.62
CA GLU A 192 -13.45 -4.22 -1.95
C GLU A 192 -13.36 -3.07 -0.93
N GLY A 193 -12.13 -2.61 -0.64
CA GLY A 193 -11.91 -1.47 0.23
C GLY A 193 -12.24 -0.15 -0.47
N LYS A 194 -12.92 0.75 0.21
CA LYS A 194 -13.01 2.17 -0.17
C LYS A 194 -11.87 2.93 0.51
N ASP A 195 -11.38 3.99 -0.14
CA ASP A 195 -10.34 4.86 0.45
C ASP A 195 -10.90 5.80 1.53
N GLU A 196 -12.20 6.12 1.46
CA GLU A 196 -12.94 6.94 2.43
C GLU A 196 -14.24 6.24 2.90
N GLU A 197 -14.56 6.49 4.17
CA GLU A 197 -15.69 6.08 5.03
C GLU A 197 -16.40 4.71 4.89
N GLU A 198 -16.74 4.13 6.04
CA GLU A 198 -17.74 3.07 6.14
C GLU A 198 -19.11 3.64 5.78
N GLU A 199 -19.90 2.90 4.98
CA GLU A 199 -21.32 3.24 4.80
C GLU A 199 -22.00 3.23 6.17
N VAL A 200 -22.42 4.41 6.64
CA VAL A 200 -23.16 4.58 7.89
C VAL A 200 -24.35 3.62 7.85
N ARG A 201 -24.44 2.74 8.85
CA ARG A 201 -25.53 1.76 8.93
C ARG A 201 -26.86 2.48 9.11
N GLN A 202 -27.55 2.71 7.99
CA GLN A 202 -28.89 3.27 7.96
C GLN A 202 -29.88 2.24 8.52
N SER A 203 -30.73 2.66 9.44
CA SER A 203 -31.88 1.87 9.90
C SER A 203 -32.79 1.53 8.71
N PRO A 204 -33.52 0.39 8.74
CA PRO A 204 -34.58 0.11 7.78
C PRO A 204 -35.58 1.25 7.71
N LEU A 205 -36.07 1.55 6.50
CA LEU A 205 -37.17 2.50 6.32
C LEU A 205 -38.51 1.80 6.62
N PRO A 206 -39.50 2.54 7.16
CA PRO A 206 -40.85 2.01 7.34
C PRO A 206 -41.53 1.69 6.00
N ASP A 207 -42.52 0.79 6.05
CA ASP A 207 -43.35 0.37 4.92
C ASP A 207 -44.42 1.44 4.61
N LEU A 208 -43.97 2.57 4.04
CA LEU A 208 -44.84 3.68 3.64
C LEU A 208 -45.43 3.49 2.23
N ARG A 209 -46.56 4.17 1.98
CA ARG A 209 -47.29 4.22 0.71
C ARG A 209 -47.32 5.64 0.13
N GLU A 210 -47.55 5.74 -1.17
CA GLU A 210 -47.78 7.03 -1.83
C GLU A 210 -49.08 7.67 -1.34
N GLY A 211 -49.06 8.99 -1.12
CA GLY A 211 -50.15 9.74 -0.50
C GLY A 211 -50.23 9.65 1.02
N GLU A 212 -49.38 8.85 1.68
CA GLU A 212 -49.40 8.71 3.14
C GLU A 212 -48.92 10.00 3.83
N PRO A 213 -49.66 10.52 4.84
CA PRO A 213 -49.27 11.70 5.59
C PRO A 213 -48.19 11.35 6.63
N LEU A 214 -47.23 12.24 6.80
CA LEU A 214 -46.13 12.11 7.77
C LEU A 214 -46.14 13.26 8.77
N GLU A 215 -45.80 12.94 10.03
CA GLU A 215 -45.65 13.91 11.11
C GLU A 215 -44.19 14.36 11.25
N LEU A 216 -43.95 15.67 11.33
CA LEU A 216 -42.63 16.23 11.56
C LEU A 216 -42.25 16.14 13.04
N THR A 217 -41.50 15.10 13.42
CA THR A 217 -40.99 14.92 14.79
C THR A 217 -39.86 15.89 15.16
N GLY A 218 -39.11 16.40 14.17
CA GLY A 218 -38.09 17.41 14.39
C GLY A 218 -37.19 17.66 13.17
N THR A 219 -36.48 18.79 13.18
CA THR A 219 -35.50 19.16 12.15
C THR A 219 -34.10 19.27 12.76
N LYS A 220 -33.13 18.52 12.23
CA LYS A 220 -31.71 18.66 12.61
C LYS A 220 -30.97 19.45 11.52
N PRO A 221 -30.68 20.74 11.71
CA PRO A 221 -29.81 21.47 10.80
C PRO A 221 -28.38 20.95 10.95
N GLU A 222 -27.72 20.68 9.83
CA GLU A 222 -26.30 20.30 9.80
C GLU A 222 -25.54 21.26 8.88
N GLN A 223 -24.44 21.81 9.38
CA GLN A 223 -23.53 22.63 8.59
C GLN A 223 -22.44 21.73 8.00
N HIS A 224 -22.33 21.75 6.68
CA HIS A 224 -21.33 21.02 5.92
C HIS A 224 -20.38 22.01 5.21
N PHE A 225 -19.13 21.61 5.02
CA PHE A 225 -18.12 22.39 4.29
C PHE A 225 -17.63 21.59 3.09
N THR A 226 -17.40 22.26 1.96
CA THR A 226 -16.72 21.66 0.81
C THR A 226 -15.30 21.29 1.20
N GLN A 227 -14.96 20.00 1.15
CA GLN A 227 -13.60 19.54 1.41
C GLN A 227 -12.72 19.73 0.16
N PRO A 228 -11.43 20.08 0.32
CA PRO A 228 -10.50 20.10 -0.80
C PRO A 228 -10.24 18.67 -1.30
N PRO A 229 -9.73 18.48 -2.53
CA PRO A 229 -9.37 17.16 -3.06
C PRO A 229 -8.41 16.41 -2.12
N SER A 230 -8.77 15.17 -1.77
CA SER A 230 -7.97 14.32 -0.88
C SER A 230 -6.58 14.05 -1.46
N ARG A 231 -5.55 14.20 -0.61
CA ARG A 231 -4.16 13.87 -0.99
C ARG A 231 -4.03 12.39 -1.33
N TYR A 232 -3.16 12.08 -2.30
CA TYR A 232 -2.88 10.70 -2.66
C TYR A 232 -2.30 9.91 -1.48
N THR A 233 -2.85 8.74 -1.20
CA THR A 233 -2.12 7.64 -0.55
C THR A 233 -1.26 6.89 -1.58
N GLU A 234 -0.39 5.97 -1.14
CA GLU A 234 0.31 5.05 -2.05
C GLU A 234 -0.64 4.28 -2.97
N ALA A 235 -1.82 3.87 -2.47
CA ALA A 235 -2.81 3.13 -3.26
C ALA A 235 -3.42 3.99 -4.37
N SER A 236 -3.93 5.16 -4.02
CA SER A 236 -4.53 6.09 -4.98
C SER A 236 -3.50 6.66 -5.97
N LEU A 237 -2.22 6.76 -5.59
CA LEU A 237 -1.16 7.15 -6.52
C LEU A 237 -0.90 6.06 -7.57
N ILE A 238 -0.82 4.78 -7.18
CA ILE A 238 -0.73 3.66 -8.13
C ILE A 238 -1.92 3.67 -9.08
N LYS A 239 -3.12 3.86 -8.54
CA LYS A 239 -4.34 3.97 -9.34
C LYS A 239 -4.25 5.10 -10.36
N ALA A 240 -3.81 6.29 -9.95
CA ALA A 240 -3.68 7.45 -10.84
C ALA A 240 -2.57 7.28 -11.90
N LEU A 241 -1.48 6.56 -11.59
CA LEU A 241 -0.44 6.20 -12.55
C LEU A 241 -1.00 5.22 -13.61
N GLU A 242 -1.65 4.15 -13.16
CA GLU A 242 -2.31 3.14 -14.01
C GLU A 242 -3.44 3.73 -14.89
N GLU A 243 -4.24 4.66 -14.36
CA GLU A 243 -5.29 5.36 -15.10
C GLU A 243 -4.71 6.30 -16.17
N LYS A 244 -3.46 6.77 -16.01
CA LYS A 244 -2.74 7.59 -16.97
C LYS A 244 -1.82 6.80 -17.91
N GLY A 245 -1.73 5.47 -17.79
CA GLY A 245 -0.80 4.64 -18.57
C GLY A 245 0.68 4.77 -18.19
N ILE A 246 0.98 5.43 -17.06
CA ILE A 246 2.35 5.70 -16.60
C ILE A 246 2.81 4.55 -15.69
N GLY A 247 3.98 3.99 -15.99
CA GLY A 247 4.50 2.83 -15.29
C GLY A 247 3.84 1.52 -15.71
N ARG A 248 4.42 0.43 -15.21
CA ARG A 248 4.07 -0.96 -15.50
C ARG A 248 4.05 -1.76 -14.19
N PRO A 249 3.52 -3.00 -14.15
CA PRO A 249 3.57 -3.88 -12.98
C PRO A 249 4.93 -3.97 -12.27
N SER A 250 6.02 -3.85 -13.02
CA SER A 250 7.41 -3.83 -12.55
C SER A 250 7.83 -2.52 -11.85
N THR A 251 7.26 -1.37 -12.19
CA THR A 251 7.75 -0.04 -11.79
C THR A 251 6.92 0.68 -10.73
N TYR A 252 5.63 0.35 -10.52
CA TYR A 252 4.77 1.02 -9.52
C TYR A 252 5.38 1.13 -8.10
N ALA A 253 5.81 -0.02 -7.54
CA ALA A 253 6.38 -0.05 -6.19
C ALA A 253 7.80 0.57 -6.09
N PRO A 254 8.71 0.35 -7.07
CA PRO A 254 9.95 1.12 -7.18
C PRO A 254 9.75 2.63 -7.26
N THR A 255 8.86 3.14 -8.12
CA THR A 255 8.60 4.58 -8.29
C THR A 255 8.21 5.24 -6.97
N ILE A 256 7.24 4.66 -6.25
CA ILE A 256 6.80 5.16 -4.94
C ILE A 256 7.94 5.09 -3.91
N SER A 257 8.73 4.01 -3.91
CA SER A 257 9.88 3.89 -3.02
C SER A 257 10.93 4.98 -3.32
N THR A 258 11.23 5.25 -4.60
CA THR A 258 12.23 6.23 -5.01
C THR A 258 11.85 7.67 -4.66
N ILE A 259 10.60 8.08 -4.86
CA ILE A 259 10.17 9.45 -4.52
C ILE A 259 10.10 9.70 -3.00
N LEU A 260 9.91 8.64 -2.21
CA LEU A 260 10.00 8.67 -0.75
C LEU A 260 11.44 8.65 -0.25
N ASP A 261 12.28 7.74 -0.78
CA ASP A 261 13.68 7.56 -0.38
C ASP A 261 14.55 8.78 -0.78
N ARG A 262 14.15 9.54 -1.82
CA ARG A 262 14.73 10.83 -2.22
C ARG A 262 14.08 12.05 -1.56
N GLU A 263 13.12 11.86 -0.66
CA GLU A 263 12.41 12.92 0.07
C GLU A 263 11.72 13.97 -0.83
N TYR A 264 11.35 13.64 -2.07
CA TYR A 264 10.48 14.50 -2.91
C TYR A 264 9.04 14.54 -2.40
N VAL A 265 8.60 13.43 -1.79
CA VAL A 265 7.36 13.33 -1.03
C VAL A 265 7.62 12.69 0.33
N VAL A 266 6.79 13.00 1.32
CA VAL A 266 6.82 12.40 2.66
C VAL A 266 5.45 11.84 3.04
N LYS A 267 5.42 10.84 3.92
CA LYS A 267 4.18 10.28 4.46
C LYS A 267 3.67 11.07 5.65
N GLU A 268 2.46 11.59 5.53
CA GLU A 268 1.67 12.19 6.59
C GLU A 268 0.49 11.26 6.91
N GLY A 269 0.66 10.42 7.94
CA GLY A 269 -0.26 9.33 8.21
C GLY A 269 -0.24 8.27 7.09
N LYS A 270 -1.30 8.21 6.28
CA LYS A 270 -1.37 7.40 5.04
C LYS A 270 -1.12 8.21 3.77
N ASN A 271 -1.20 9.53 3.86
CA ASN A 271 -1.21 10.42 2.71
C ASN A 271 0.22 10.81 2.33
N LEU A 272 0.43 11.10 1.06
CA LEU A 272 1.67 11.62 0.50
C LEU A 272 1.54 13.14 0.41
N ARG A 273 2.52 13.86 0.97
CA ARG A 273 2.65 15.30 0.86
C ARG A 273 3.94 15.62 0.11
N PRO A 274 3.94 16.52 -0.89
CA PRO A 274 5.19 17.01 -1.48
C PRO A 274 6.04 17.76 -0.44
N THR A 275 7.35 17.72 -0.62
CA THR A 275 8.29 18.54 0.14
C THR A 275 8.68 19.78 -0.68
N PRO A 276 9.26 20.83 -0.06
CA PRO A 276 9.80 21.97 -0.80
C PRO A 276 10.85 21.54 -1.84
N LEU A 277 11.63 20.48 -1.57
CA LEU A 277 12.54 19.88 -2.54
C LEU A 277 11.78 19.31 -3.75
N GLY A 278 10.74 18.51 -3.51
CA GLY A 278 9.91 17.94 -4.56
C GLY A 278 9.20 18.99 -5.41
N GLU A 279 8.70 20.06 -4.79
CA GLU A 279 8.05 21.19 -5.49
C GLU A 279 9.05 21.97 -6.35
N VAL A 280 10.23 22.31 -5.82
CA VAL A 280 11.29 23.02 -6.57
C VAL A 280 11.82 22.18 -7.72
N VAL A 281 12.09 20.88 -7.50
CA VAL A 281 12.53 19.97 -8.58
C VAL A 281 11.44 19.81 -9.63
N THR A 282 10.17 19.69 -9.24
CA THR A 282 9.05 19.62 -10.20
C THR A 282 8.91 20.91 -11.00
N GLY A 283 9.11 22.08 -10.38
CA GLY A 283 9.10 23.38 -11.04
C GLY A 283 10.22 23.49 -12.09
N LEU A 284 11.45 23.17 -11.69
CA LEU A 284 12.61 23.18 -12.58
C LEU A 284 12.42 22.24 -13.78
N MET A 285 11.94 21.01 -13.55
CA MET A 285 11.72 20.05 -14.62
C MET A 285 10.60 20.49 -15.58
N LYS A 286 9.59 21.21 -15.10
CA LYS A 286 8.54 21.79 -15.96
C LYS A 286 9.00 22.99 -16.77
N ASP A 287 9.96 23.76 -16.27
CA ASP A 287 10.55 24.91 -16.98
C ASP A 287 11.52 24.44 -18.07
N LYS A 288 12.45 23.53 -17.73
CA LYS A 288 13.55 23.12 -18.60
C LYS A 288 13.31 21.87 -19.44
N PHE A 289 12.38 21.00 -19.03
CA PHE A 289 12.10 19.72 -19.69
C PHE A 289 10.58 19.45 -19.81
N PRO A 290 9.79 20.41 -20.35
CA PRO A 290 8.33 20.36 -20.32
C PRO A 290 7.77 19.08 -20.96
N ASP A 291 8.35 18.63 -22.07
CA ASP A 291 7.92 17.43 -22.78
C ASP A 291 8.20 16.15 -21.96
N ILE A 292 9.32 16.08 -21.24
CA ILE A 292 9.71 14.89 -20.46
C ILE A 292 8.81 14.70 -19.24
N VAL A 293 8.37 15.79 -18.59
CA VAL A 293 7.46 15.71 -17.44
C VAL A 293 5.98 15.73 -17.82
N ASP A 294 5.66 15.84 -19.10
CA ASP A 294 4.29 15.66 -19.54
C ASP A 294 3.83 14.20 -19.33
N THR A 295 2.60 14.06 -18.84
CA THR A 295 2.03 12.76 -18.52
C THR A 295 1.64 11.96 -19.76
N THR A 296 1.32 12.61 -20.87
CA THR A 296 0.99 11.94 -22.14
C THR A 296 2.26 11.49 -22.87
N PHE A 297 3.33 12.31 -22.87
CA PHE A 297 4.65 11.88 -23.34
C PHE A 297 5.15 10.67 -22.56
N THR A 298 5.09 10.71 -21.23
CA THR A 298 5.52 9.60 -20.37
C THR A 298 4.74 8.31 -20.67
N ALA A 299 3.41 8.39 -20.79
CA ALA A 299 2.58 7.23 -21.12
C ALA A 299 2.93 6.64 -22.49
N LYS A 300 3.11 7.50 -23.51
CA LYS A 300 3.51 7.11 -24.86
C LYS A 300 4.91 6.49 -24.92
N MET A 301 5.84 6.93 -24.07
CA MET A 301 7.16 6.31 -23.95
C MET A 301 7.05 4.86 -23.43
N GLU A 302 6.18 4.62 -22.44
CA GLU A 302 5.93 3.26 -21.94
C GLU A 302 5.24 2.39 -23.00
N GLU A 303 4.28 2.93 -23.77
CA GLU A 303 3.66 2.22 -24.92
C GLU A 303 4.70 1.82 -25.99
N ARG A 304 5.65 2.72 -26.31
CA ARG A 304 6.73 2.41 -27.27
C ARG A 304 7.71 1.37 -26.74
N LEU A 305 7.93 1.30 -25.43
CA LEU A 305 8.71 0.23 -24.82
C LEU A 305 8.00 -1.13 -24.93
N ASP A 306 6.67 -1.16 -24.85
CA ASP A 306 5.89 -2.37 -25.16
C ASP A 306 5.96 -2.73 -26.66
N GLU A 307 5.90 -1.74 -27.57
CA GLU A 307 6.11 -1.97 -29.01
C GLU A 307 7.50 -2.54 -29.33
N VAL A 308 8.52 -2.18 -28.55
CA VAL A 308 9.86 -2.80 -28.61
C VAL A 308 9.84 -4.25 -28.10
N GLU A 309 9.12 -4.55 -27.01
CA GLU A 309 8.97 -5.92 -26.48
C GLU A 309 8.26 -6.83 -27.49
N GLU A 310 7.22 -6.32 -28.16
CA GLU A 310 6.49 -7.01 -29.22
C GLU A 310 7.24 -7.08 -30.57
N GLY A 311 8.40 -6.43 -30.69
CA GLY A 311 9.22 -6.40 -31.91
C GLY A 311 8.66 -5.53 -33.05
N LYS A 312 7.74 -4.60 -32.74
CA LYS A 312 7.17 -3.62 -33.67
C LYS A 312 8.08 -2.40 -33.88
N GLU A 313 8.78 -1.96 -32.82
CA GLU A 313 9.76 -0.86 -32.88
C GLU A 313 11.19 -1.36 -32.59
N ASN A 314 12.20 -0.74 -33.20
CA ASN A 314 13.60 -1.02 -32.89
C ASN A 314 14.06 -0.17 -31.70
N TRP A 315 14.52 -0.83 -30.64
CA TRP A 315 14.97 -0.15 -29.40
C TRP A 315 16.07 0.91 -29.61
N LYS A 316 16.92 0.76 -30.63
CA LYS A 316 17.96 1.75 -30.93
C LYS A 316 17.38 2.99 -31.60
N ASP A 317 16.40 2.82 -32.47
CA ASP A 317 15.74 3.93 -33.17
C ASP A 317 14.86 4.72 -32.18
N LEU A 318 14.19 4.03 -31.25
CA LEU A 318 13.55 4.61 -30.08
C LEU A 318 14.51 5.48 -29.26
N LEU A 319 15.67 4.92 -28.85
CA LEU A 319 16.65 5.64 -28.05
C LEU A 319 17.28 6.83 -28.80
N ASN A 320 17.61 6.67 -30.08
CA ASN A 320 18.16 7.76 -30.91
C ASN A 320 17.14 8.90 -31.04
N GLY A 321 15.87 8.57 -31.25
CA GLY A 321 14.78 9.55 -31.34
C GLY A 321 14.49 10.28 -30.03
N PHE A 322 14.71 9.64 -28.88
CA PHE A 322 14.62 10.31 -27.58
C PHE A 322 15.85 11.18 -27.28
N TYR A 323 17.05 10.61 -27.41
CA TYR A 323 18.28 11.23 -26.94
C TYR A 323 18.66 12.48 -27.73
N GLY A 324 18.39 12.50 -29.04
CA GLY A 324 18.81 13.60 -29.92
C GLY A 324 18.14 14.95 -29.63
N ASP A 325 16.95 14.98 -29.05
CA ASP A 325 16.30 16.22 -28.60
C ASP A 325 16.55 16.48 -27.11
N PHE A 326 16.53 15.44 -26.27
CA PHE A 326 16.91 15.55 -24.86
C PHE A 326 18.31 16.13 -24.65
N GLU A 327 19.31 15.76 -25.47
CA GLU A 327 20.66 16.29 -25.38
C GLU A 327 20.71 17.82 -25.60
N LYS A 328 19.85 18.35 -26.48
CA LYS A 328 19.75 19.80 -26.75
C LYS A 328 19.08 20.52 -25.59
N GLU A 329 17.97 19.99 -25.08
CA GLU A 329 17.29 20.52 -23.89
C GLU A 329 18.24 20.55 -22.69
N LEU A 330 19.01 19.48 -22.48
CA LEU A 330 19.99 19.38 -21.41
C LEU A 330 21.12 20.42 -21.56
N GLN A 331 21.70 20.56 -22.76
CA GLN A 331 22.73 21.56 -23.02
C GLN A 331 22.22 23.00 -22.84
N GLN A 332 20.96 23.28 -23.19
CA GLN A 332 20.34 24.58 -22.94
C GLN A 332 20.08 24.80 -21.44
N ALA A 333 19.56 23.79 -20.74
CA ALA A 333 19.31 23.86 -19.31
C ALA A 333 20.61 24.04 -18.50
N GLU A 334 21.70 23.40 -18.89
CA GLU A 334 23.02 23.59 -18.27
C GLU A 334 23.55 25.01 -18.47
N GLN A 335 23.33 25.63 -19.64
CA GLN A 335 23.70 27.03 -19.91
C GLN A 335 22.82 28.02 -19.16
N ASP A 336 21.51 27.82 -19.17
CA ASP A 336 20.53 28.67 -18.47
C ASP A 336 20.77 28.71 -16.95
N LEU A 337 21.26 27.61 -16.37
CA LEU A 337 21.49 27.43 -14.94
C LEU A 337 22.95 27.66 -14.53
N ASP A 338 23.84 28.05 -15.44
CA ASP A 338 25.25 28.28 -15.09
C ASP A 338 25.37 29.45 -14.10
N GLY A 339 26.09 29.21 -13.01
CA GLY A 339 26.16 30.12 -11.85
C GLY A 339 24.88 30.22 -10.99
N GLU A 340 23.72 29.71 -11.41
CA GLU A 340 22.48 29.80 -10.62
C GLU A 340 22.42 28.72 -9.52
N ARG A 341 22.38 29.18 -8.26
CA ARG A 341 22.14 28.30 -7.11
C ARG A 341 20.67 28.29 -6.74
N ILE A 342 19.93 27.33 -7.29
CA ILE A 342 18.55 27.03 -6.90
C ILE A 342 18.49 26.76 -5.39
N LYS A 343 17.92 27.70 -4.64
CA LYS A 343 17.71 27.57 -3.19
C LYS A 343 16.38 26.87 -2.92
N VAL A 344 16.45 25.62 -2.50
CA VAL A 344 15.28 24.92 -1.94
C VAL A 344 14.87 25.65 -0.64
N PRO A 345 13.60 26.10 -0.50
CA PRO A 345 13.13 26.69 0.74
C PRO A 345 13.23 25.70 1.90
N ASP A 346 13.84 26.13 2.99
CA ASP A 346 13.92 25.35 4.23
C ASP A 346 12.50 25.20 4.84
N GLU A 347 12.08 23.97 5.17
CA GLU A 347 10.78 23.72 5.80
C GLU A 347 10.81 24.20 7.27
N VAL A 348 10.09 25.28 7.57
CA VAL A 348 10.05 25.87 8.92
C VAL A 348 9.27 24.97 9.89
N SER A 349 9.79 24.83 11.12
CA SER A 349 9.12 24.16 12.23
C SER A 349 8.64 25.15 13.29
N ASP A 350 7.70 24.72 14.13
CA ASP A 350 7.22 25.50 15.28
C ASP A 350 8.22 25.55 16.45
N VAL A 351 9.39 24.91 16.32
CA VAL A 351 10.36 24.79 17.41
C VAL A 351 11.35 25.95 17.35
N ILE A 352 11.37 26.78 18.39
CA ILE A 352 12.25 27.94 18.50
C ILE A 352 13.69 27.50 18.85
N CYS A 353 14.69 28.10 18.19
CA CYS A 353 16.10 27.87 18.46
C CYS A 353 16.50 28.41 19.84
N PRO A 354 17.01 27.58 20.77
CA PRO A 354 17.40 28.03 22.11
C PRO A 354 18.65 28.92 22.13
N LYS A 355 19.42 29.00 21.03
CA LYS A 355 20.60 29.86 20.93
C LYS A 355 20.32 31.27 20.39
N CYS A 356 19.30 31.44 19.54
CA CYS A 356 19.09 32.71 18.81
C CYS A 356 17.62 33.12 18.58
N GLY A 357 16.64 32.37 19.08
CA GLY A 357 15.21 32.73 19.00
C GLY A 357 14.55 32.61 17.62
N ARG A 358 15.29 32.26 16.55
CA ARG A 358 14.70 31.98 15.22
C ARG A 358 14.00 30.61 15.23
N ASN A 359 12.91 30.43 14.48
CA ASN A 359 12.32 29.11 14.26
C ASN A 359 13.34 28.17 13.59
N LEU A 360 13.45 26.95 14.10
CA LEU A 360 14.27 25.91 13.50
C LEU A 360 13.61 25.40 12.21
N VAL A 361 14.43 24.90 11.30
CA VAL A 361 14.01 24.32 10.02
C VAL A 361 14.35 22.84 9.96
N TYR A 362 13.54 22.06 9.27
CA TYR A 362 13.82 20.65 9.03
C TYR A 362 14.87 20.50 7.92
N LYS A 363 16.05 19.98 8.27
CA LYS A 363 17.10 19.59 7.31
C LYS A 363 17.31 18.09 7.33
N SER A 364 17.84 17.57 6.23
CA SER A 364 18.12 16.14 6.05
C SER A 364 19.62 15.88 6.12
N GLY A 365 20.00 14.77 6.76
CA GLY A 365 21.39 14.34 6.87
C GLY A 365 21.51 12.83 6.89
N ARG A 366 22.74 12.31 7.04
CA ARG A 366 23.05 10.87 7.03
C ARG A 366 22.19 10.02 7.98
N PHE A 367 21.67 10.61 9.05
CA PHE A 367 20.88 9.92 10.08
C PHE A 367 19.36 10.21 9.98
N GLY A 368 18.90 10.77 8.86
CA GLY A 368 17.52 11.21 8.64
C GLY A 368 17.33 12.71 8.89
N ARG A 369 16.05 13.12 8.98
CA ARG A 369 15.66 14.51 9.21
C ARG A 369 15.94 14.95 10.65
N PHE A 370 16.44 16.18 10.81
CA PHE A 370 16.74 16.83 12.07
C PHE A 370 16.31 18.31 12.01
N LEU A 371 16.22 18.95 13.18
CA LEU A 371 15.97 20.39 13.26
C LEU A 371 17.31 21.14 13.30
N ALA A 372 17.45 22.15 12.45
CA ALA A 372 18.63 23.00 12.36
C ALA A 372 18.25 24.47 12.47
N CYS A 373 19.15 25.30 12.98
CA CYS A 373 18.95 26.75 12.91
C CYS A 373 19.15 27.24 11.46
N PRO A 374 18.23 28.05 10.90
CA PRO A 374 18.42 28.67 9.59
C PRO A 374 19.53 29.75 9.62
N GLY A 375 19.94 30.21 10.81
CA GLY A 375 21.02 31.20 10.98
C GLY A 375 22.44 30.65 10.85
N TRP A 376 22.68 29.53 10.16
CA TRP A 376 24.03 29.07 9.87
C TRP A 376 24.75 30.05 8.91
N PRO A 377 26.02 30.43 9.13
CA PRO A 377 26.97 29.92 10.14
C PRO A 377 26.95 30.65 11.49
N GLU A 378 26.19 31.74 11.65
CA GLU A 378 26.10 32.52 12.90
C GLU A 378 25.57 31.69 14.09
N CYS A 379 24.74 30.68 13.81
CA CYS A 379 24.16 29.77 14.79
C CYS A 379 24.20 28.32 14.29
N ASP A 380 25.03 27.51 14.97
CA ASP A 380 25.30 26.09 14.75
C ASP A 380 24.29 25.13 15.40
N HIS A 381 23.22 25.64 16.02
CA HIS A 381 22.31 24.80 16.78
C HIS A 381 21.59 23.78 15.89
N THR A 382 21.72 22.50 16.23
CA THR A 382 20.98 21.39 15.64
C THR A 382 20.47 20.46 16.74
N GLN A 383 19.32 19.85 16.54
CA GLN A 383 18.73 18.88 17.46
C GLN A 383 17.89 17.83 16.73
N PRO A 384 17.76 16.59 17.27
CA PRO A 384 16.89 15.57 16.68
C PRO A 384 15.42 16.00 16.74
N ILE A 385 14.60 15.49 15.80
CA ILE A 385 13.14 15.67 15.87
C ILE A 385 12.61 14.83 17.02
N VAL A 386 12.28 15.50 18.13
CA VAL A 386 11.71 14.87 19.32
C VAL A 386 10.19 14.95 19.25
N VAL A 387 9.52 13.80 19.13
CA VAL A 387 8.07 13.71 19.28
C VAL A 387 7.75 13.34 20.72
N GLU A 388 7.30 14.32 21.50
CA GLU A 388 6.80 14.12 22.86
C GLU A 388 5.47 13.35 22.82
N MET A 389 5.37 12.29 23.61
CA MET A 389 4.16 11.51 23.78
C MET A 389 3.40 11.97 25.03
N PRO A 390 2.06 11.85 25.05
CA PRO A 390 1.29 12.17 26.24
C PRO A 390 1.69 11.28 27.43
N GLY A 391 1.81 11.90 28.60
CA GLY A 391 2.10 11.23 29.87
C GLY A 391 3.55 11.37 30.35
N LYS A 392 3.75 11.03 31.62
CA LYS A 392 5.03 11.03 32.35
C LYS A 392 5.63 9.62 32.45
N CYS A 393 6.95 9.52 32.48
CA CYS A 393 7.69 8.28 32.65
C CYS A 393 7.38 7.64 34.02
N PRO A 394 6.94 6.36 34.07
CA PRO A 394 6.55 5.71 35.32
C PRO A 394 7.71 5.42 36.29
N LYS A 395 8.98 5.58 35.86
CA LYS A 395 10.16 5.41 36.72
C LYS A 395 10.68 6.71 37.34
N CYS A 396 10.47 7.87 36.70
CA CYS A 396 11.14 9.12 37.13
C CYS A 396 10.34 10.42 36.91
N GLY A 397 9.11 10.36 36.39
CA GLY A 397 8.30 11.57 36.15
C GLY A 397 8.66 12.43 34.94
N GLY A 398 9.84 12.25 34.32
CA GLY A 398 10.24 12.94 33.10
C GLY A 398 9.37 12.58 31.88
N LYS A 399 9.45 13.37 30.81
CA LYS A 399 8.68 13.19 29.56
C LYS A 399 8.98 11.86 28.87
N ILE A 400 7.99 11.33 28.15
CA ILE A 400 8.15 10.15 27.29
C ILE A 400 8.30 10.61 25.84
N LEU A 401 9.37 10.17 25.18
CA LEU A 401 9.69 10.54 23.81
C LEU A 401 9.52 9.31 22.89
N LYS A 402 8.90 9.51 21.73
CA LYS A 402 8.90 8.53 20.65
C LYS A 402 10.27 8.54 19.96
N LYS A 403 10.89 7.37 19.87
CA LYS A 403 12.21 7.15 19.25
C LYS A 403 12.11 6.02 18.22
N SER A 404 13.07 5.96 17.29
CA SER A 404 13.13 4.92 16.26
C SER A 404 14.32 3.99 16.50
N SER A 405 14.09 2.68 16.41
CA SER A 405 15.15 1.67 16.52
C SER A 405 15.99 1.58 15.23
N LYS A 406 17.16 0.93 15.30
CA LYS A 406 18.02 0.65 14.12
C LYS A 406 17.31 -0.14 13.00
N ARG A 407 16.17 -0.79 13.29
CA ARG A 407 15.34 -1.54 12.34
C ARG A 407 14.04 -0.80 11.95
N GLY A 408 13.94 0.50 12.25
CA GLY A 408 12.80 1.35 11.90
C GLY A 408 11.57 1.24 12.81
N PHE A 409 11.48 0.24 13.69
CA PHE A 409 10.39 0.14 14.65
C PHE A 409 10.42 1.29 15.66
N ALA A 410 9.27 1.92 15.89
CA ALA A 410 9.09 2.94 16.91
C ALA A 410 9.03 2.31 18.32
N TYR A 411 9.72 2.94 19.27
CA TYR A 411 9.66 2.65 20.69
C TYR A 411 9.52 3.95 21.49
N TYR A 412 9.17 3.84 22.76
CA TYR A 412 8.93 4.98 23.64
C TYR A 412 9.88 4.89 24.82
N GLY A 413 10.63 5.96 25.09
CA GLY A 413 11.61 5.97 26.17
C GLY A 413 11.62 7.31 26.89
N CYS A 414 12.17 7.34 28.11
CA CYS A 414 12.30 8.58 28.85
C CYS A 414 13.22 9.58 28.14
N GLU A 415 12.96 10.87 28.30
CA GLU A 415 13.89 11.95 27.93
C GLU A 415 15.25 11.81 28.63
N ASN A 416 15.24 11.44 29.91
CA ASN A 416 16.43 11.26 30.75
C ASN A 416 17.24 9.99 30.45
N ASN A 417 16.90 9.24 29.40
CA ASN A 417 17.60 8.01 29.02
C ASN A 417 19.06 8.22 28.63
N THR A 418 19.40 9.43 28.15
CA THR A 418 20.76 9.84 27.80
C THR A 418 21.27 10.99 28.68
N ASN A 419 20.77 11.10 29.92
CA ASN A 419 21.26 12.11 30.86
C ASN A 419 22.73 11.84 31.21
N LYS A 420 23.55 12.90 31.27
CA LYS A 420 24.98 12.84 31.60
C LYS A 420 25.21 12.58 33.08
N ASP A 421 24.28 13.03 33.92
CA ASP A 421 24.26 12.75 35.36
C ASP A 421 23.69 11.35 35.57
N GLU A 422 24.53 10.39 35.97
CA GLU A 422 24.11 8.99 36.16
C GLU A 422 23.00 8.85 37.21
N SER A 423 22.95 9.74 38.22
CA SER A 423 21.90 9.73 39.25
C SER A 423 20.52 10.07 38.70
N LYS A 424 20.46 10.75 37.55
CA LYS A 424 19.23 11.16 36.87
C LYS A 424 18.95 10.35 35.61
N ARG A 425 19.81 9.39 35.24
CA ARG A 425 19.67 8.60 34.01
C ARG A 425 18.53 7.58 34.14
N CYS A 426 17.50 7.70 33.30
CA CYS A 426 16.34 6.81 33.32
C CYS A 426 16.34 5.82 32.15
N ASP A 427 16.61 4.54 32.45
CA ASP A 427 16.63 3.43 31.49
C ASP A 427 15.25 3.07 30.87
N PHE A 428 14.16 3.71 31.32
CA PHE A 428 12.80 3.37 30.92
C PHE A 428 12.60 3.38 29.39
N MET A 429 12.17 2.22 28.87
CA MET A 429 11.90 1.94 27.47
C MET A 429 10.70 0.99 27.38
N THR A 430 9.80 1.22 26.42
CA THR A 430 8.67 0.33 26.12
C THR A 430 8.29 0.37 24.63
N TRP A 431 7.69 -0.72 24.16
CA TRP A 431 7.06 -0.83 22.84
C TRP A 431 5.56 -0.49 22.87
N ASP A 432 4.97 -0.43 24.07
CA ASP A 432 3.57 -0.07 24.29
C ASP A 432 3.39 1.46 24.17
N VAL A 433 2.31 1.89 23.52
CA VAL A 433 2.05 3.30 23.20
C VAL A 433 1.50 4.02 24.45
N PRO A 434 2.13 5.13 24.91
CA PRO A 434 1.58 5.97 25.97
C PRO A 434 0.21 6.55 25.57
N VAL A 435 -0.72 6.66 26.52
CA VAL A 435 -2.01 7.36 26.34
C VAL A 435 -2.12 8.57 27.26
N LYS A 436 -3.09 9.45 26.99
CA LYS A 436 -3.38 10.63 27.83
C LYS A 436 -3.91 10.27 29.23
N GLU A 437 -4.46 9.06 29.39
CA GLU A 437 -5.03 8.58 30.65
C GLU A 437 -3.93 8.18 31.64
N THR A 438 -4.07 8.65 32.88
CA THR A 438 -3.28 8.22 34.04
C THR A 438 -4.01 7.10 34.79
N CYS A 439 -3.26 6.22 35.42
CA CYS A 439 -3.81 5.16 36.26
C CYS A 439 -4.47 5.76 37.51
N PRO A 440 -5.71 5.39 37.85
CA PRO A 440 -6.41 5.94 39.01
C PRO A 440 -5.75 5.59 40.35
N GLU A 441 -5.09 4.42 40.44
CA GLU A 441 -4.44 3.93 41.68
C GLU A 441 -3.11 4.61 41.99
N CYS A 442 -2.30 4.93 40.96
CA CYS A 442 -0.91 5.36 41.15
C CYS A 442 -0.52 6.64 40.41
N GLY A 443 -1.46 7.29 39.70
CA GLY A 443 -1.23 8.54 38.96
C GLY A 443 -0.32 8.42 37.73
N TRP A 444 0.36 7.30 37.52
CA TRP A 444 1.28 7.09 36.41
C TRP A 444 0.57 6.83 35.08
N THR A 445 1.21 7.23 33.98
CA THR A 445 0.73 7.05 32.60
C THR A 445 0.29 5.62 32.31
N MET A 446 -0.87 5.46 31.67
CA MET A 446 -1.28 4.17 31.12
C MET A 446 -0.75 3.98 29.69
N PHE A 447 -0.66 2.71 29.28
CA PHE A 447 -0.11 2.31 28.00
C PHE A 447 -1.08 1.36 27.29
N LYS A 448 -0.98 1.28 25.96
CA LYS A 448 -1.71 0.29 25.15
C LYS A 448 -0.77 -0.41 24.16
N LYS A 449 -0.97 -1.70 23.89
CA LYS A 449 -0.20 -2.42 22.87
C LYS A 449 -0.37 -1.73 21.50
N SER A 450 0.68 -1.67 20.71
CA SER A 450 0.62 -1.17 19.33
C SER A 450 -0.33 -1.98 18.45
N GLY A 451 -0.90 -1.36 17.40
CA GLY A 451 -1.87 -1.97 16.48
C GLY A 451 -3.32 -1.48 16.62
N ARG A 452 -4.19 -1.86 15.68
CA ARG A 452 -5.63 -1.46 15.66
C ARG A 452 -6.49 -2.31 16.62
N GLY A 453 -7.66 -1.77 16.97
CA GLY A 453 -8.63 -2.33 17.91
C GLY A 453 -8.73 -1.53 19.21
N PHE A 454 -9.87 -1.62 19.91
CA PHE A 454 -10.04 -1.03 21.24
C PHE A 454 -9.25 -1.84 22.28
N LYS A 455 -7.97 -1.49 22.43
CA LYS A 455 -7.09 -2.09 23.44
C LYS A 455 -7.17 -1.27 24.71
N LYS A 456 -7.85 -1.81 25.72
CA LYS A 456 -7.99 -1.18 27.05
C LYS A 456 -6.61 -0.77 27.56
N PRO A 457 -6.39 0.51 27.95
CA PRO A 457 -5.14 0.93 28.56
C PRO A 457 -4.84 0.16 29.84
N PHE A 458 -3.56 -0.01 30.14
CA PHE A 458 -3.08 -0.75 31.30
C PHE A 458 -1.93 0.00 32.00
N CYS A 459 -1.79 -0.21 33.31
CA CYS A 459 -0.65 0.28 34.07
C CYS A 459 0.54 -0.67 33.92
N ILE A 460 1.74 -0.10 33.73
CA ILE A 460 3.00 -0.86 33.67
C ILE A 460 3.95 -0.56 34.83
N ASN A 461 3.54 0.25 35.80
CA ASN A 461 4.30 0.46 37.04
C ASN A 461 4.23 -0.83 37.89
N PRO A 462 5.35 -1.53 38.17
CA PRO A 462 5.34 -2.75 38.99
C PRO A 462 4.80 -2.53 40.40
N ASP A 463 5.00 -1.33 40.96
CA ASP A 463 4.62 -0.98 42.34
C ASP A 463 3.13 -0.59 42.47
N CYS A 464 2.33 -0.78 41.42
CA CYS A 464 0.93 -0.40 41.37
C CYS A 464 0.00 -1.61 41.59
N PRO A 465 -1.06 -1.52 42.42
CA PRO A 465 -2.08 -2.57 42.53
C PRO A 465 -2.77 -2.94 41.20
N ASN A 466 -2.85 -1.97 40.26
CA ASN A 466 -3.40 -2.15 38.92
C ASN A 466 -2.32 -2.52 37.87
N PHE A 467 -1.14 -2.98 38.30
CA PHE A 467 -0.08 -3.44 37.41
C PHE A 467 -0.57 -4.59 36.51
N THR A 468 -0.32 -4.46 35.21
CA THR A 468 -0.61 -5.53 34.25
C THR A 468 0.70 -6.20 33.79
N PRO A 469 0.98 -7.44 34.22
CA PRO A 469 2.09 -8.25 33.72
C PRO A 469 2.04 -8.40 32.19
N GLU A 470 3.21 -8.54 31.56
CA GLU A 470 3.33 -8.45 30.09
C GLU A 470 2.46 -9.46 29.32
N GLU A 471 2.28 -10.66 29.88
CA GLU A 471 1.41 -11.72 29.35
C GLU A 471 -0.09 -11.36 29.33
N LYS A 472 -0.51 -10.45 30.22
CA LYS A 472 -1.90 -10.01 30.40
C LYS A 472 -2.19 -8.70 29.64
N ARG A 473 -1.17 -8.02 29.12
CA ARG A 473 -1.30 -6.77 28.32
C ARG A 473 -1.90 -7.07 26.95
N GLY A 474 -3.13 -6.58 26.70
CA GLY A 474 -3.74 -6.60 25.36
C GLY A 474 -5.25 -6.77 25.31
N GLY A 475 -5.86 -7.30 26.37
CA GLY A 475 -7.31 -7.52 26.46
C GLY A 475 -7.79 -8.84 25.82
N TYR A 476 -8.58 -9.59 26.58
CA TYR A 476 -9.36 -10.78 26.21
C TYR A 476 -8.68 -11.85 25.33
N LYS A 477 -8.01 -12.83 25.99
CA LYS A 477 -7.97 -14.20 25.45
C LYS A 477 -9.34 -14.84 25.71
N LYS A 478 -10.02 -15.32 24.67
CA LYS A 478 -11.21 -16.18 24.80
C LYS A 478 -10.78 -17.43 25.57
N LYS A 479 -11.35 -17.68 26.76
CA LYS A 479 -11.01 -18.89 27.54
C LYS A 479 -11.28 -20.11 26.67
N ALA A 480 -10.29 -21.00 26.53
CA ALA A 480 -10.54 -22.35 26.05
C ALA A 480 -11.47 -23.05 27.05
N LYS A 481 -12.41 -23.85 26.56
CA LYS A 481 -13.15 -24.77 27.42
C LYS A 481 -12.15 -25.80 27.96
N THR A 482 -11.97 -25.85 29.27
CA THR A 482 -11.38 -26.99 29.96
C THR A 482 -12.48 -28.01 30.22
N GLU A 483 -12.41 -29.14 29.53
CA GLU A 483 -13.02 -30.39 29.99
C GLU A 483 -11.97 -31.12 30.84
N GLY A 484 -12.40 -31.87 31.86
CA GLY A 484 -11.50 -32.67 32.72
C GLY A 484 -10.94 -33.89 31.97
N ALA A 485 -9.98 -34.64 32.51
CA ALA A 485 -9.37 -34.62 33.85
C ALA A 485 -7.87 -35.05 33.75
N GLU A 486 -7.09 -35.36 34.79
CA GLU A 486 -7.32 -35.59 36.23
C GLU A 486 -6.02 -35.30 37.04
N ALA A 487 -5.83 -35.95 38.20
CA ALA A 487 -4.56 -36.08 38.95
C ALA A 487 -4.30 -37.58 39.20
N ALA A 488 -3.12 -38.10 39.57
CA ALA A 488 -1.84 -37.58 40.08
C ALA A 488 -0.74 -38.67 39.81
N PRO A 489 0.46 -38.70 40.44
CA PRO A 489 1.21 -37.69 41.20
C PRO A 489 2.64 -37.46 40.62
N ALA A 490 3.51 -36.79 41.38
CA ALA A 490 4.87 -36.42 40.99
C ALA A 490 5.91 -37.52 41.26
N GLU A 491 7.02 -37.48 40.51
CA GLU A 491 8.30 -38.12 40.85
C GLU A 491 9.46 -37.14 40.56
N GLU A 492 10.65 -37.43 41.11
CA GLU A 492 11.65 -36.42 41.48
C GLU A 492 12.60 -35.95 40.35
N ALA A 493 13.42 -34.95 40.69
CA ALA A 493 14.34 -34.28 39.78
C ALA A 493 15.61 -35.10 39.47
N GLU A 494 16.12 -34.97 38.25
CA GLU A 494 17.56 -35.06 37.99
C GLU A 494 18.02 -33.93 37.06
N ALA A 495 19.09 -33.23 37.46
CA ALA A 495 19.59 -32.06 36.76
C ALA A 495 20.87 -32.39 35.98
N LYS A 496 20.89 -32.14 34.66
CA LYS A 496 22.14 -32.19 33.86
C LYS A 496 22.28 -31.01 32.87
N ALA A 497 23.12 -30.07 33.31
CA ALA A 497 24.11 -29.27 32.57
C ALA A 497 23.77 -28.66 31.18
N ALA A 498 23.91 -27.33 31.10
CA ALA A 498 24.16 -26.61 29.85
C ALA A 498 25.65 -26.67 29.45
N PRO A 499 25.99 -26.53 28.15
CA PRO A 499 27.32 -26.12 27.72
C PRO A 499 27.37 -24.61 27.44
N ALA A 500 28.36 -23.93 28.04
CA ALA A 500 28.59 -22.50 27.87
C ALA A 500 29.42 -22.16 26.60
N LYS A 501 29.42 -20.87 26.25
CA LYS A 501 30.21 -20.25 25.17
C LYS A 501 31.71 -20.61 25.26
N LYS A 502 32.38 -20.68 24.11
CA LYS A 502 33.81 -20.33 23.96
C LYS A 502 33.98 -19.26 22.89
N THR A 503 34.91 -18.34 23.12
CA THR A 503 35.21 -17.17 22.29
C THR A 503 36.64 -17.21 21.72
N ALA A 504 36.74 -16.87 20.42
CA ALA A 504 37.79 -16.09 19.75
C ALA A 504 39.30 -16.44 19.89
N ALA A 505 39.93 -16.70 18.73
CA ALA A 505 41.18 -16.12 18.20
C ALA A 505 41.29 -16.53 16.70
N ALA A 506 41.44 -15.70 15.67
CA ALA A 506 42.33 -14.55 15.36
C ALA A 506 43.64 -14.95 14.64
N LYS A 507 43.70 -14.73 13.31
CA LYS A 507 44.86 -14.28 12.47
C LYS A 507 44.47 -14.19 10.97
N ALA A 508 44.62 -13.03 10.35
CA ALA A 508 45.71 -12.64 9.43
C ALA A 508 45.58 -13.29 8.02
N SER A 509 45.08 -12.61 6.98
CA SER A 509 45.69 -11.52 6.19
C SER A 509 46.83 -11.97 5.25
N THR A 510 46.53 -12.08 3.96
CA THR A 510 47.52 -12.03 2.87
C THR A 510 46.98 -11.20 1.70
N ALA A 511 47.86 -10.40 1.12
CA ALA A 511 47.63 -9.59 -0.09
C ALA A 511 48.75 -9.88 -1.09
N LYS A 512 48.69 -9.22 -2.27
CA LYS A 512 49.53 -9.38 -3.48
C LYS A 512 49.03 -10.50 -4.43
N THR A 513 49.13 -10.37 -5.77
CA THR A 513 49.80 -9.33 -6.58
C THR A 513 49.11 -9.14 -7.93
N ALA A 514 49.24 -7.95 -8.52
CA ALA A 514 49.01 -7.74 -9.95
C ALA A 514 50.27 -8.09 -10.78
N ALA A 515 50.08 -8.55 -12.01
CA ALA A 515 51.11 -8.63 -13.05
C ALA A 515 50.46 -8.41 -14.42
N ALA A 516 51.18 -7.80 -15.37
CA ALA A 516 50.63 -7.32 -16.64
C ALA A 516 51.59 -7.61 -17.82
N LYS A 517 51.03 -7.57 -19.06
CA LYS A 517 51.74 -7.67 -20.37
C LYS A 517 52.29 -9.09 -20.66
N LYS A 518 52.47 -9.59 -21.90
CA LYS A 518 52.54 -9.06 -23.30
C LYS A 518 51.96 -10.17 -24.22
N ALA A 519 51.10 -9.91 -25.21
CA ALA A 519 51.37 -9.50 -26.61
C ALA A 519 51.69 -10.63 -27.63
N THR A 520 51.12 -10.50 -28.84
CA THR A 520 51.50 -11.12 -30.15
C THR A 520 51.45 -12.66 -30.31
N GLY A 521 51.05 -13.24 -31.47
CA GLY A 521 50.50 -12.63 -32.69
C GLY A 521 50.21 -13.63 -33.85
N THR A 522 49.28 -13.24 -34.73
CA THR A 522 49.05 -13.62 -36.15
C THR A 522 49.75 -14.82 -36.84
N LYS A 523 48.92 -15.65 -37.52
CA LYS A 523 49.01 -16.22 -38.92
C LYS A 523 48.33 -17.61 -38.95
N LYS A 524 47.73 -18.14 -40.03
CA LYS A 524 47.58 -17.81 -41.47
C LYS A 524 46.23 -18.45 -41.93
N ALA A 525 45.41 -17.84 -42.81
CA ALA A 525 45.31 -18.08 -44.27
C ALA A 525 44.99 -19.54 -44.72
N ALA A 526 44.23 -19.85 -45.79
CA ALA A 526 43.32 -19.11 -46.69
C ALA A 526 42.69 -20.10 -47.73
N ALA A 527 41.90 -19.59 -48.69
CA ALA A 527 41.44 -20.25 -49.95
C ALA A 527 40.21 -21.20 -49.84
N LYS A 528 39.33 -21.36 -50.85
CA LYS A 528 39.08 -20.59 -52.11
C LYS A 528 37.64 -20.82 -52.66
N LYS A 529 37.17 -19.84 -53.43
CA LYS A 529 36.09 -19.77 -54.47
C LYS A 529 36.00 -21.01 -55.44
N PRO A 530 35.05 -21.13 -56.42
CA PRO A 530 33.98 -20.21 -56.90
C PRO A 530 32.62 -20.81 -57.43
N ALA A 531 31.70 -19.93 -57.90
CA ALA A 531 30.84 -20.01 -59.13
C ALA A 531 29.77 -21.15 -59.29
N ALA A 532 28.65 -21.00 -60.03
CA ALA A 532 27.95 -19.87 -60.68
C ALA A 532 26.54 -20.32 -61.21
N ALA A 533 25.87 -19.45 -61.99
CA ALA A 533 24.63 -19.64 -62.80
C ALA A 533 23.28 -19.58 -62.06
N LYS A 534 22.15 -19.11 -62.62
CA LYS A 534 21.75 -18.16 -63.69
C LYS A 534 20.25 -18.46 -63.92
N LYS A 535 19.36 -17.47 -63.84
CA LYS A 535 18.41 -17.14 -64.94
C LYS A 535 17.52 -15.92 -64.63
N THR A 536 17.26 -15.18 -65.69
CA THR A 536 16.28 -14.08 -65.87
C THR A 536 14.86 -14.66 -65.99
N THR A 537 13.74 -13.94 -65.80
CA THR A 537 13.23 -12.72 -66.48
C THR A 537 12.09 -12.10 -65.64
N GLY A 538 11.91 -10.77 -65.54
CA GLY A 538 10.95 -9.96 -66.34
C GLY A 538 9.50 -9.99 -65.79
N ALA A 539 8.63 -8.96 -65.90
CA ALA A 539 8.78 -7.54 -66.23
C ALA A 539 7.48 -6.74 -65.89
N LYS A 540 7.64 -5.47 -65.46
CA LYS A 540 6.72 -4.30 -65.64
C LYS A 540 5.26 -4.27 -65.11
N LYS A 541 4.92 -3.09 -64.56
CA LYS A 541 3.60 -2.39 -64.51
C LYS A 541 2.55 -2.98 -63.54
N THR A 542 1.62 -2.20 -62.97
CA THR A 542 1.24 -0.78 -63.20
C THR A 542 0.74 -0.09 -61.92
N THR A 543 0.94 1.23 -61.84
CA THR A 543 0.21 2.12 -60.92
C THR A 543 -1.20 2.42 -61.44
N ALA A 544 -2.18 2.49 -60.53
CA ALA A 544 -3.44 3.23 -60.71
C ALA A 544 -4.03 3.53 -59.33
N GLY A 545 -4.55 4.73 -59.13
CA GLY A 545 -5.29 5.09 -57.91
C GLY A 545 -6.45 6.03 -58.23
N LYS A 546 -7.42 6.16 -57.31
CA LYS A 546 -8.33 7.33 -57.24
C LYS A 546 -9.21 7.35 -55.98
N LYS A 547 -9.26 8.55 -55.36
CA LYS A 547 -10.42 9.26 -54.76
C LYS A 547 -11.28 8.65 -53.63
N LYS A 548 -11.24 9.38 -52.48
CA LYS A 548 -12.34 10.12 -51.82
C LYS A 548 -13.82 9.66 -51.99
N ALA A 549 -14.46 9.40 -50.84
CA ALA A 549 -15.66 10.07 -50.25
C ALA A 549 -15.52 9.87 -48.71
N GLU A 550 -15.81 10.78 -47.77
CA GLU A 550 -17.05 11.53 -47.47
C GLU A 550 -18.28 10.63 -47.24
N GLU A 551 -18.44 10.15 -46.00
CA GLU A 551 -19.54 10.51 -45.08
C GLU A 551 -19.04 10.40 -43.62
#